data_AF-A0A520C0L6-F1
#
_entry.id   AF-A0A520C0L6-F1
#
_cell.length_a   1.000
_cell.length_b   1.000
_cell.length_c   1.000
_cell.angle_alpha   90.00
_cell.angle_beta   90.00
_cell.angle_gamma   90.00
#
_symmetry.space_group_name_H-M   'P 1'
#
loop_
_entity.id
_entity.type
_entity.pdbx_description
1 polymer ?
#
loop_
_entity_poly.entity_id
_entity_poly.type
_entity_poly.pdbx_seq_one_letter_code
_entity_poly.pdbx_strand_id
1 'polypeptide(L)' 'MRIAITADPLIPIPPQNYGGIERIINFLVVGLIEKGHEVMLVAHP' A
#
# COMPACT_ATOMS: atom_id res chain seq x y z
N MET A 1 -13.21 5.51 7.01
CA MET A 1 -12.89 4.43 7.96
C MET A 1 -11.42 4.53 8.35
N ARG A 2 -10.98 3.84 9.40
CA ARG A 2 -9.56 3.66 9.72
C ARG A 2 -9.13 2.27 9.28
N ILE A 3 -8.17 2.19 8.36
CA ILE A 3 -7.78 0.94 7.70
C ILE A 3 -6.28 0.76 7.86
N ALA A 4 -5.86 -0.33 8.50
CA ALA A 4 -4.47 -0.74 8.54
C ALA A 4 -4.22 -1.78 7.43
N ILE A 5 -3.25 -1.51 6.57
CA ILE A 5 -2.79 -2.43 5.53
C ILE A 5 -1.38 -2.86 5.90
N THR A 6 -1.16 -4.17 5.90
CA THR A 6 0.16 -4.78 6.10
C THR A 6 0.64 -5.35 4.78
N ALA A 7 1.94 -5.21 4.53
CA ALA A 7 2.61 -5.77 3.39
C ALA A 7 3.90 -6.46 3.83
N ASP A 8 4.35 -7.44 3.05
CA ASP A 8 5.66 -8.04 3.22
C ASP A 8 6.77 -6.96 3.09
N PRO A 9 7.81 -6.98 3.95
CA PRO A 9 8.82 -5.93 3.96
C PRO A 9 9.98 -6.18 2.97
N LEU A 10 9.83 -7.04 1.96
CA LEU A 10 10.95 -7.38 1.05
C LEU A 10 11.32 -6.26 0.07
N ILE A 11 10.34 -5.53 -0.47
CA ILE A 11 10.56 -4.44 -1.43
C ILE A 11 9.60 -3.26 -1.18
N PRO A 12 9.93 -2.02 -1.63
CA PRO A 12 9.10 -0.85 -1.37
C PRO A 12 7.75 -0.87 -2.08
N ILE A 13 6.81 -0.08 -1.53
CA ILE A 13 5.52 0.22 -2.13
C ILE A 13 5.48 1.73 -2.44
N PRO A 14 5.33 2.15 -3.72
CA PRO A 14 5.24 1.32 -4.92
C PRO A 14 6.58 0.66 -5.29
N PRO A 15 6.55 -0.47 -6.02
CA PRO A 15 7.76 -1.19 -6.39
C PRO A 15 8.51 -0.46 -7.50
N GLN A 16 9.84 -0.37 -7.38
CA GLN A 16 10.71 0.20 -8.41
C GLN A 16 10.76 -0.68 -9.67
N ASN A 17 10.78 -2.00 -9.47
CA ASN A 17 10.89 -3.00 -10.54
C ASN A 17 9.65 -3.92 -10.58
N TYR A 18 9.86 -5.22 -10.79
CA TYR A 18 8.82 -6.23 -10.67
C TYR A 18 8.34 -6.32 -9.22
N GLY A 19 7.03 -6.14 -9.04
CA GLY A 19 6.34 -6.21 -7.76
C GLY A 19 4.85 -6.13 -8.07
N GLY A 20 4.21 -7.29 -8.20
CA GLY A 20 2.79 -7.34 -8.55
C GLY A 20 1.93 -6.90 -7.37
N ILE A 21 2.20 -7.50 -6.21
CA ILE A 21 1.46 -7.27 -4.97
C ILE A 21 1.61 -5.82 -4.52
N GLU A 22 2.83 -5.29 -4.50
CA GLU A 22 3.13 -3.93 -4.07
C GLU A 22 2.47 -2.88 -4.96
N ARG A 23 2.36 -3.15 -6.26
CA ARG A 23 1.67 -2.27 -7.20
C ARG A 23 0.16 -2.25 -6.94
N ILE A 24 -0.43 -3.41 -6.66
CA ILE A 24 -1.86 -3.50 -6.26
C ILE A 24 -2.09 -2.81 -4.92
N ILE A 25 -1.20 -2.98 -3.94
CA ILE A 25 -1.32 -2.30 -2.65
C ILE A 25 -1.26 -0.79 -2.85
N ASN A 26 -0.36 -0.27 -3.69
CA ASN A 26 -0.30 1.15 -4.01
C ASN A 26 -1.63 1.66 -4.60
N PHE A 27 -2.21 0.95 -5.57
CA PHE A 27 -3.51 1.33 -6.14
C PHE A 27 -4.64 1.29 -5.10
N LEU A 28 -4.63 0.29 -4.21
CA LEU A 28 -5.61 0.17 -3.14
C LEU A 28 -5.49 1.32 -2.13
N VAL A 29 -4.27 1.60 -1.65
CA VAL A 29 -4.00 2.68 -0.69
C VAL A 29 -4.45 4.02 -1.26
N VAL A 30 -4.04 4.35 -2.48
CA VAL A 30 -4.43 5.60 -3.15
C VAL A 30 -5.95 5.69 -3.28
N GLY A 31 -6.60 4.63 -3.80
CA GLY A 31 -8.05 4.63 -3.98
C GLY A 31 -8.84 4.71 -2.66
N LEU A 32 -8.34 4.15 -1.57
CA LEU A 32 -8.96 4.28 -0.24
C LEU A 32 -8.83 5.70 0.32
N ILE A 33 -7.66 6.33 0.13
CA ILE A 33 -7.43 7.73 0.53
C ILE A 33 -8.35 8.66 -0.26
N GLU A 34 -8.46 8.49 -1.58
CA GLU A 34 -9.35 9.28 -2.45
C GLU A 34 -10.83 9.16 -2.05
N LYS A 35 -11.24 8.01 -1.49
CA LYS A 35 -12.59 7.79 -0.94
C LYS A 35 -12.79 8.38 0.47
N GLY A 36 -11.80 9.10 1.01
CA GLY A 36 -11.88 9.74 2.32
C GLY A 36 -11.64 8.78 3.49
N HIS A 37 -10.88 7.71 3.29
CA HIS A 37 -10.48 6.82 4.38
C HIS A 37 -9.10 7.21 4.94
N GLU A 38 -8.93 7.00 6.25
CA GLU A 38 -7.64 7.13 6.93
C GLU A 38 -6.93 5.78 6.83
N VAL A 39 -5.77 5.76 6.16
CA VAL A 39 -5.02 4.53 5.87
C VAL A 39 -3.65 4.58 6.53
N MET A 40 -3.30 3.52 7.26
CA MET A 40 -1.95 3.26 7.75
C MET A 40 -1.37 2.08 6.98
N LEU A 41 -0.23 2.29 6.32
CA LEU A 41 0.51 1.23 5.64
C LEU A 41 1.75 0.85 6.44
N VAL A 42 1.84 -0.43 6.82
CA VAL A 42 3.04 -1.03 7.42
C VAL A 42 3.70 -1.89 6.36
N ALA A 43 4.86 -1.49 5.87
CA ALA A 43 5.56 -2.10 4.74
C ALA A 43 7.10 -1.97 4.89
N HIS A 44 7.84 -2.30 3.83
CA HIS A 44 9.30 -2.10 3.75
C HIS A 44 9.70 -0.68 4.22
N PRO A 45 10.79 -0.55 5.00
CA PRO A 45 11.26 0.73 5.56
C PRO A 45 11.70 1.77 4.51
#